data_AF-A0A923YL88-F1
#
_entry.id   AF-A0A923YL88-F1
#
_cell.length_a   1.000
_cell.length_b   1.000
_cell.length_c   1.000
_cell.angle_alpha   90.00
_cell.angle_beta   90.00
_cell.angle_gamma   90.00
#
_symmetry.space_group_name_H-M   'P 1'
#
loop_
_entity.id
_entity.type
_entity.pdbx_description
1 polymer ?
#
loop_
_entity_poly.entity_id
_entity_poly.type
_entity_poly.pdbx_seq_one_letter_code
_entity_poly.pdbx_strand_id
1 'polypeptide(L)'
;MKYLIFICIFFASQASFSQDCTDCTLIGFGCGEAGIPSIAVQQISEHIDNGDCESLKAFINSADPSLKYLSVKVCDYKVKKNKMVLTTQEKNSIELAKQSEEKIEYCSGCTISKIYTLKELFRDDSIDLNISLIEWIKRIDK
;
A
#
# COMPACT_ATOMS: atom_id res chain seq x y z
N MET A 1 -0.45 42.11 35.66
CA MET A 1 -1.20 40.89 35.32
C MET A 1 -1.94 41.06 34.00
N LYS A 2 -1.22 41.08 32.86
CA LYS A 2 -1.84 41.34 31.54
C LYS A 2 -1.26 40.49 30.39
N TYR A 3 -0.40 39.51 30.72
CA TYR A 3 0.34 38.70 29.74
C TYR A 3 0.15 37.19 29.91
N LEU A 4 -0.86 36.76 30.68
CA LEU A 4 -1.10 35.34 30.98
C LEU A 4 -2.25 34.70 30.18
N ILE A 5 -2.90 35.45 29.27
CA ILE A 5 -4.06 34.96 28.50
C ILE A 5 -3.68 34.58 27.04
N PHE A 6 -2.48 34.93 26.57
CA PHE A 6 -2.08 34.68 25.17
C PHE A 6 -1.42 33.32 24.91
N ILE A 7 -1.17 32.50 25.95
CA ILE A 7 -0.47 31.21 25.80
C ILE A 7 -1.42 30.03 25.52
N CYS A 8 -2.73 30.18 25.76
CA CYS A 8 -3.67 29.07 25.57
C CYS A 8 -4.11 28.82 24.11
N ILE A 9 -3.80 29.71 23.16
CA ILE A 9 -4.27 29.57 21.76
C ILE A 9 -3.26 28.80 20.89
N PHE A 10 -2.00 28.64 21.32
CA PHE A 10 -0.97 27.97 20.51
C PHE A 10 -0.93 26.44 20.65
N PHE A 11 -1.69 25.86 21.59
CA PHE A 11 -1.73 24.40 21.80
C PHE A 11 -2.91 23.69 21.12
N ALA A 12 -3.84 24.44 20.52
CA ALA A 12 -5.01 23.86 19.85
C ALA A 12 -4.78 23.52 18.36
N SER A 13 -3.60 23.82 17.79
CA SER A 13 -3.31 23.54 16.38
C SER A 13 -2.79 22.11 16.11
N GLN A 14 -2.72 21.25 17.13
CA GLN A 14 -2.45 19.82 16.95
C GLN A 14 -3.77 19.03 16.94
N ALA A 15 -4.80 19.55 16.29
CA ALA A 15 -5.81 18.69 15.69
C ALA A 15 -5.18 18.08 14.45
N SER A 16 -4.35 17.05 14.64
CA SER A 16 -3.96 16.16 13.56
C SER A 16 -5.25 15.71 12.90
N PHE A 17 -5.45 16.12 11.65
CA PHE A 17 -6.45 15.53 10.78
C PHE A 17 -6.11 14.04 10.66
N SER A 18 -6.63 13.21 11.55
CA SER A 18 -6.86 11.81 11.24
C SER A 18 -7.99 11.82 10.21
N GLN A 19 -7.64 12.02 8.94
CA GLN A 19 -8.56 11.60 7.88
C GLN A 19 -8.67 10.09 8.08
N ASP A 20 -9.78 9.68 8.66
CA ASP A 20 -10.13 8.29 8.85
C ASP A 20 -10.19 7.70 7.44
N CYS A 21 -9.12 6.99 7.09
CA CYS A 21 -8.84 6.60 5.73
C CYS A 21 -9.80 5.50 5.35
N THR A 22 -10.97 5.91 4.86
CA THR A 22 -12.07 5.03 4.52
C THR A 22 -11.70 4.07 3.38
N ASP A 23 -10.58 4.34 2.67
CA ASP A 23 -10.02 3.56 1.56
C ASP A 23 -8.66 2.90 1.85
N CYS A 24 -8.15 2.90 3.09
CA CYS A 24 -6.79 2.38 3.40
C CYS A 24 -6.66 0.85 3.27
N THR A 25 -7.72 0.15 2.90
CA THR A 25 -7.68 -1.29 2.65
C THR A 25 -8.07 -1.64 1.22
N LEU A 26 -8.30 -0.63 0.36
CA LEU A 26 -8.78 -0.81 -1.00
C LEU A 26 -7.63 -0.90 -2.01
N ILE A 27 -7.62 -1.98 -2.79
CA ILE A 27 -6.85 -2.08 -4.03
C ILE A 27 -7.80 -2.05 -5.21
N GLY A 28 -7.59 -1.08 -6.09
CA GLY A 28 -8.26 -1.02 -7.38
C GLY A 28 -7.35 -0.33 -8.38
N PHE A 29 -7.10 -0.97 -9.53
CA PHE A 29 -6.22 -0.40 -10.56
C PHE A 29 -6.93 0.60 -11.47
N GLY A 30 -8.24 0.80 -11.28
CA GLY A 30 -9.07 1.77 -12.02
C GLY A 30 -10.53 1.72 -11.57
N CYS A 31 -10.77 1.82 -10.25
CA CYS A 31 -12.03 1.42 -9.62
C CYS A 31 -12.82 2.56 -8.93
N GLY A 32 -12.32 3.79 -8.97
CA GLY A 32 -13.05 4.98 -8.47
C GLY A 32 -13.94 5.64 -9.52
N GLU A 33 -14.57 6.76 -9.15
CA GLU A 33 -15.21 7.65 -10.12
C GLU A 33 -14.21 8.00 -11.24
N ALA A 34 -14.64 7.87 -12.50
CA ALA A 34 -13.82 8.05 -13.70
C ALA A 34 -12.64 7.07 -13.91
N GLY A 35 -12.59 5.93 -13.20
CA GLY A 35 -11.55 4.90 -13.43
C GLY A 35 -10.21 5.22 -12.77
N ILE A 36 -10.23 6.02 -11.71
CA ILE A 36 -9.04 6.39 -10.94
C ILE A 36 -8.56 5.19 -10.10
N PRO A 37 -7.24 4.90 -10.03
CA PRO A 37 -6.71 3.85 -9.15
C PRO A 37 -6.89 4.20 -7.67
N SER A 38 -6.90 3.21 -6.78
CA SER A 38 -6.96 3.45 -5.33
C SER A 38 -5.72 4.19 -4.83
N ILE A 39 -5.84 4.85 -3.67
CA ILE A 39 -4.75 5.66 -3.07
C ILE A 39 -3.47 4.83 -2.94
N ALA A 40 -3.57 3.59 -2.45
CA ALA A 40 -2.42 2.70 -2.31
C ALA A 40 -1.74 2.39 -3.67
N VAL A 41 -2.53 2.17 -4.73
CA VAL A 41 -1.99 1.95 -6.08
C VAL A 41 -1.31 3.21 -6.62
N GLN A 42 -1.89 4.39 -6.39
CA GLN A 42 -1.29 5.67 -6.80
C GLN A 42 0.05 5.91 -6.10
N GLN A 43 0.09 5.74 -4.77
CA GLN A 43 1.30 5.93 -3.98
C GLN A 43 2.41 4.98 -4.42
N ILE A 44 2.13 3.69 -4.56
CA ILE A 44 3.15 2.74 -5.02
C ILE A 44 3.60 3.04 -6.46
N SER A 45 2.68 3.46 -7.34
CA SER A 45 3.03 3.87 -8.72
C SER A 45 4.02 5.03 -8.72
N GLU A 46 3.77 6.07 -7.91
CA GLU A 46 4.65 7.24 -7.81
C GLU A 46 6.07 6.86 -7.37
N HIS A 47 6.22 5.99 -6.36
CA HIS A 47 7.54 5.54 -5.93
C HIS A 47 8.23 4.64 -6.97
N ILE A 48 7.49 3.85 -7.75
CA ILE A 48 8.06 3.08 -8.86
C ILE A 48 8.58 4.02 -9.95
N ASP A 49 7.77 5.01 -10.36
CA ASP A 49 8.12 5.97 -11.42
C ASP A 49 9.33 6.83 -11.03
N ASN A 50 9.43 7.20 -9.75
CA ASN A 50 10.56 7.95 -9.20
C ASN A 50 11.80 7.07 -8.94
N GLY A 51 11.72 5.75 -9.12
CA GLY A 51 12.82 4.82 -8.81
C GLY A 51 13.14 4.71 -7.31
N ASP A 52 12.23 5.15 -6.44
CA ASP A 52 12.43 5.25 -4.99
C ASP A 52 12.25 3.88 -4.31
N CYS A 53 13.32 3.09 -4.36
CA CYS A 53 13.35 1.73 -3.84
C CYS A 53 13.29 1.67 -2.30
N GLU A 54 13.75 2.70 -1.61
CA GLU A 54 13.80 2.72 -0.15
C GLU A 54 12.41 2.97 0.45
N SER A 55 11.62 3.87 -0.14
CA SER A 55 10.22 4.04 0.27
C SER A 55 9.39 2.79 0.00
N LEU A 56 9.61 2.11 -1.15
CA LEU A 56 8.96 0.83 -1.44
C LEU A 56 9.27 -0.23 -0.36
N LYS A 57 10.51 -0.32 0.11
CA LYS A 57 10.87 -1.23 1.21
C LYS A 57 10.24 -0.80 2.54
N ALA A 58 10.15 0.50 2.82
CA ALA A 58 9.53 0.99 4.04
C ALA A 58 8.06 0.55 4.16
N PHE A 59 7.32 0.54 3.04
CA PHE A 59 5.93 0.08 3.02
C PHE A 59 5.72 -1.40 3.33
N ILE A 60 6.77 -2.24 3.30
CA ILE A 60 6.67 -3.66 3.72
C ILE A 60 6.19 -3.75 5.18
N ASN A 61 6.45 -2.73 6.00
CA ASN A 61 6.02 -2.66 7.40
C ASN A 61 4.87 -1.66 7.62
N SER A 62 4.17 -1.24 6.56
CA SER A 62 3.04 -0.30 6.67
C SER A 62 1.93 -0.86 7.57
N ALA A 63 1.24 0.02 8.30
CA ALA A 63 0.00 -0.34 8.99
C ALA A 63 -1.17 -0.52 8.01
N ASP A 64 -1.06 0.05 6.81
CA ASP A 64 -2.00 -0.15 5.71
C ASP A 64 -1.70 -1.49 5.01
N PRO A 65 -2.62 -2.46 5.05
CA PRO A 65 -2.41 -3.78 4.46
C PRO A 65 -2.31 -3.74 2.93
N SER A 66 -2.95 -2.77 2.26
CA SER A 66 -2.88 -2.57 0.81
C SER A 66 -1.46 -2.15 0.41
N LEU A 67 -0.91 -1.13 1.06
CA LEU A 67 0.47 -0.67 0.84
C LEU A 67 1.46 -1.77 1.17
N LYS A 68 1.24 -2.51 2.25
CA LYS A 68 2.06 -3.66 2.64
C LYS A 68 2.07 -4.72 1.54
N TYR A 69 0.91 -5.16 1.07
CA TYR A 69 0.80 -6.19 0.05
C TYR A 69 1.41 -5.76 -1.29
N LEU A 70 1.05 -4.57 -1.77
CA LEU A 70 1.56 -4.01 -3.02
C LEU A 70 3.09 -3.88 -2.98
N SER A 71 3.62 -3.33 -1.89
CA SER A 71 5.07 -3.13 -1.74
C SER A 71 5.83 -4.45 -1.70
N VAL A 72 5.35 -5.46 -0.97
CA VAL A 72 5.94 -6.81 -0.96
C VAL A 72 6.02 -7.38 -2.37
N LYS A 73 4.91 -7.36 -3.14
CA LYS A 73 4.91 -7.92 -4.49
C LYS A 73 5.79 -7.15 -5.47
N VAL A 74 5.85 -5.82 -5.35
CA VAL A 74 6.75 -4.98 -6.17
C VAL A 74 8.21 -5.25 -5.83
N CYS A 75 8.55 -5.33 -4.54
CA CYS A 75 9.89 -5.68 -4.08
C CYS A 75 10.30 -7.07 -4.58
N ASP A 76 9.44 -8.08 -4.43
CA ASP A 76 9.67 -9.43 -4.96
C ASP A 76 9.91 -9.42 -6.48
N TYR A 77 9.12 -8.64 -7.22
CA TYR A 77 9.30 -8.48 -8.67
C TYR A 77 10.67 -7.85 -9.01
N LYS A 78 11.03 -6.74 -8.35
CA LYS A 78 12.30 -6.04 -8.60
C LYS A 78 13.51 -6.89 -8.19
N VAL A 79 13.43 -7.66 -7.11
CA VAL A 79 14.46 -8.61 -6.71
C VAL A 79 14.63 -9.70 -7.76
N LYS A 80 13.54 -10.30 -8.27
CA LYS A 80 13.60 -11.30 -9.35
C LYS A 80 14.23 -10.76 -10.64
N LYS A 81 14.16 -9.44 -10.86
CA LYS A 81 14.78 -8.74 -11.99
C LYS A 81 16.20 -8.23 -11.71
N ASN A 82 16.78 -8.53 -10.53
CA ASN A 82 18.05 -8.00 -10.06
C ASN A 82 18.10 -6.44 -10.03
N LYS A 83 16.94 -5.79 -9.92
CA LYS A 83 16.79 -4.32 -9.81
C LYS A 83 16.81 -3.83 -8.35
N MET A 84 16.78 -4.74 -7.38
CA MET A 84 16.72 -4.43 -5.94
C MET A 84 17.34 -5.58 -5.14
N VAL A 85 17.90 -5.25 -3.96
CA VAL A 85 18.32 -6.23 -2.96
C VAL A 85 17.59 -5.95 -1.65
N LEU A 86 17.11 -7.02 -1.02
CA LEU A 86 16.47 -6.96 0.29
C LEU A 86 17.43 -7.38 1.41
N THR A 87 17.37 -6.64 2.52
CA THR A 87 18.07 -6.98 3.75
C THR A 87 17.45 -8.21 4.42
N THR A 88 18.16 -8.81 5.38
CA THR A 88 17.62 -9.92 6.18
C THR A 88 16.37 -9.51 6.95
N GLN A 89 16.34 -8.28 7.47
CA GLN A 89 15.18 -7.75 8.19
C GLN A 89 13.97 -7.60 7.27
N GLU A 90 14.15 -7.03 6.07
CA GLU A 90 13.07 -6.88 5.08
C GLU A 90 12.50 -8.24 4.66
N LYS A 91 13.36 -9.23 4.42
CA LYS A 91 12.93 -10.60 4.12
C LYS A 91 12.09 -11.19 5.25
N ASN A 92 12.50 -10.99 6.50
CA ASN A 92 11.73 -11.45 7.64
C ASN A 92 10.36 -10.76 7.72
N SER A 93 10.30 -9.44 7.47
CA SER A 93 9.02 -8.71 7.40
C SER A 93 8.10 -9.24 6.30
N ILE A 94 8.65 -9.59 5.13
CA ILE A 94 7.88 -10.23 4.06
C ILE A 94 7.29 -11.56 4.51
N GLU A 95 8.06 -12.42 5.18
CA GLU A 95 7.57 -13.71 5.65
C GLU A 95 6.46 -13.56 6.70
N LEU A 96 6.53 -12.53 7.55
CA LEU A 96 5.44 -12.19 8.48
C LEU A 96 4.19 -11.71 7.73
N ALA A 97 4.34 -10.85 6.72
CA ALA A 97 3.22 -10.38 5.90
C ALA A 97 2.50 -11.54 5.19
N LYS A 98 3.23 -12.56 4.71
CA LYS A 98 2.68 -13.77 4.09
C LYS A 98 1.80 -14.63 5.01
N GLN A 99 1.93 -14.44 6.32
CA GLN A 99 1.17 -15.18 7.33
C GLN A 99 0.04 -14.34 7.94
N SER A 100 -0.08 -13.08 7.57
CA SER A 100 -1.02 -12.13 8.18
C SER A 100 -2.47 -12.39 7.77
N GLU A 101 -3.38 -12.23 8.74
CA GLU A 101 -4.84 -12.30 8.55
C GLU A 101 -5.45 -10.89 8.31
N GLU A 102 -4.61 -9.86 8.15
CA GLU A 102 -5.06 -8.51 7.74
C GLU A 102 -5.79 -8.59 6.39
N LYS A 103 -6.83 -7.77 6.25
CA LYS A 103 -7.76 -7.84 5.12
C LYS A 103 -7.54 -6.68 4.14
N ILE A 104 -7.70 -7.00 2.86
CA ILE A 104 -7.73 -6.07 1.74
C ILE A 104 -9.06 -6.24 1.03
N GLU A 105 -9.70 -5.12 0.70
CA GLU A 105 -10.77 -5.07 -0.28
C GLU A 105 -10.19 -4.86 -1.66
N TYR A 106 -10.57 -5.72 -2.60
CA TYR A 106 -10.20 -5.63 -4.00
C TYR A 106 -11.42 -5.24 -4.81
N CYS A 107 -11.33 -4.12 -5.52
CA CYS A 107 -12.32 -3.71 -6.49
C CYS A 107 -11.86 -4.14 -7.88
N SER A 108 -12.65 -5.01 -8.52
CA SER A 108 -12.39 -5.52 -9.88
C SER A 108 -13.20 -4.79 -10.96
N GLY A 109 -13.81 -3.65 -10.61
CA GLY A 109 -14.60 -2.80 -11.51
C GLY A 109 -15.88 -2.27 -10.85
N CYS A 110 -16.81 -1.75 -11.66
CA CYS A 110 -17.97 -0.96 -11.22
C CYS A 110 -18.96 -1.66 -10.26
N THR A 111 -18.89 -2.98 -10.08
CA THR A 111 -19.94 -3.74 -9.38
C THR A 111 -19.45 -4.87 -8.48
N ILE A 112 -18.14 -5.14 -8.43
CA ILE A 112 -17.62 -6.30 -7.69
C ILE A 112 -16.47 -5.84 -6.79
N SER A 113 -16.72 -5.90 -5.48
CA SER A 113 -15.66 -5.91 -4.47
C SER A 113 -15.56 -7.29 -3.81
N LYS A 114 -14.33 -7.70 -3.53
CA LYS A 114 -14.00 -8.96 -2.84
C LYS A 114 -13.04 -8.66 -1.71
N ILE A 115 -13.16 -9.36 -0.60
CA ILE A 115 -12.27 -9.20 0.54
C ILE A 115 -11.39 -10.44 0.65
N TYR A 116 -10.08 -10.23 0.78
CA TYR A 116 -9.08 -11.28 0.95
C TYR A 116 -8.19 -10.98 2.14
N THR A 117 -7.68 -12.01 2.81
CA THR A 117 -6.55 -11.82 3.74
C THR A 117 -5.23 -11.78 2.99
N LEU A 118 -4.20 -11.15 3.58
CA LEU A 118 -2.84 -11.17 3.01
C LEU A 118 -2.36 -12.60 2.77
N LYS A 119 -2.57 -13.48 3.74
CA LYS A 119 -2.21 -14.90 3.66
C LYS A 119 -2.88 -15.62 2.49
N GLU A 120 -4.15 -15.34 2.19
CA GLU A 120 -4.83 -15.88 1.00
C GLU A 120 -4.15 -15.37 -0.28
N LEU A 121 -3.92 -14.06 -0.37
CA LEU A 121 -3.29 -13.43 -1.53
C LEU A 121 -1.87 -13.91 -1.79
N PHE A 122 -1.10 -14.23 -0.74
CA PHE A 122 0.26 -14.75 -0.90
C PHE A 122 0.32 -16.26 -1.16
N ARG A 123 -0.76 -17.00 -0.90
CA ARG A 123 -0.83 -18.45 -1.12
C ARG A 123 -1.30 -18.82 -2.53
N ASP A 124 -2.19 -18.02 -3.12
CA ASP A 124 -2.84 -18.35 -4.38
C ASP A 124 -2.67 -17.24 -5.43
N ASP A 125 -1.70 -17.41 -6.32
CA ASP A 125 -1.44 -16.49 -7.43
C ASP A 125 -2.55 -16.46 -8.49
N SER A 126 -3.54 -17.37 -8.45
CA SER A 126 -4.68 -17.39 -9.38
C SER A 126 -5.81 -16.42 -9.01
N ILE A 127 -5.73 -15.80 -7.83
CA ILE A 127 -6.67 -14.75 -7.41
C ILE A 127 -6.60 -13.57 -8.39
N ASP A 128 -7.76 -13.05 -8.79
CA ASP A 128 -7.88 -11.98 -9.80
C ASP A 128 -7.05 -10.72 -9.46
N LEU A 129 -6.97 -10.37 -8.17
CA LEU A 129 -6.08 -9.31 -7.69
C LEU A 129 -4.61 -9.59 -8.04
N ASN A 130 -4.10 -10.81 -7.80
CA ASN A 130 -2.72 -11.19 -8.13
C ASN A 130 -2.44 -11.09 -9.63
N ILE A 131 -3.38 -11.53 -10.46
CA ILE A 131 -3.28 -11.47 -11.93
C ILE A 131 -3.20 -10.01 -12.38
N SER A 132 -4.16 -9.19 -11.93
CA SER A 132 -4.24 -7.76 -12.28
C SER A 132 -3.01 -6.98 -11.83
N LEU A 133 -2.50 -7.29 -10.63
CA LEU A 133 -1.28 -6.72 -10.08
C LEU A 133 -0.06 -7.01 -10.97
N ILE A 134 0.13 -8.26 -11.40
CA ILE A 134 1.28 -8.64 -12.24
C ILE A 134 1.25 -7.85 -13.55
N GLU A 135 0.09 -7.72 -14.18
CA GLU A 135 -0.07 -6.94 -15.41
C GLU A 135 0.16 -5.44 -15.18
N TRP A 136 -0.32 -4.89 -14.06
CA TRP A 136 -0.04 -3.52 -13.67
C TRP A 136 1.47 -3.28 -13.47
N ILE A 137 2.16 -4.12 -12.69
CA ILE A 137 3.61 -4.00 -12.43
C ILE A 137 4.39 -4.01 -13.75
N LYS A 138 4.11 -4.96 -14.66
CA LYS A 138 4.79 -5.04 -15.97
C LYS A 138 4.59 -3.79 -16.83
N ARG A 139 3.44 -3.12 -16.70
CA ARG A 139 3.14 -1.92 -17.48
C ARG A 139 3.93 -0.70 -16.99
N ILE A 140 4.12 -0.59 -15.68
CA ILE A 140 4.74 0.58 -15.05
C ILE A 140 6.25 0.42 -14.81
N ASP A 141 6.76 -0.78 -14.53
CA ASP A 141 8.19 -1.04 -14.38
C ASP A 141 8.83 -1.33 -15.75
N LYS A 142 9.02 -0.27 -16.55
CA LYS A 142 9.72 -0.35 -17.84
C LYS A 142 11.23 -0.53 -17.70
#